data_AF-A0A7C6F2R0-F1
#
_entry.id   AF-A0A7C6F2R0-F1
#
_cell.length_a   1.000
_cell.length_b   1.000
_cell.length_c   1.000
_cell.angle_alpha   90.00
_cell.angle_beta   90.00
_cell.angle_gamma   90.00
#
_symmetry.space_group_name_H-M   'P 1'
#
loop_
_entity.id
_entity.type
_entity.pdbx_description
1 polymer ?
#
loop_
_entity_poly.entity_id
_entity_poly.type
_entity_poly.pdbx_seq_one_letter_code
_entity_poly.pdbx_strand_id
1 'polypeptide(L)'
;ERIPRSIVQARRTVRNAFIIGFFVLGGLLIYSSAEPFLASLLAISTIVGVPYFVFVQWVAPFISEFPEKVSAFYWARTVHRAPMGLMNMVSSNINQWTLLAAMLPIVYSVSRGTPSSIPFDERQSLELLMTLAQSLIGMFFLINMELAWWEATVLFSLWFTQFVFSPLPAGPGLLGFIATHIHWWVTVAYLVWCALAGVRMLAGKRQPHAFRLFVRMWRTHVRKPRAASVVR
;
A
#
# COMPACT_ATOMS: atom_id res chain seq x y z
N GLU A 1 9.73 -25.87 7.26
CA GLU A 1 10.78 -25.82 6.20
C GLU A 1 12.15 -26.08 6.83
N ARG A 2 13.02 -26.88 6.17
CA ARG A 2 14.32 -27.30 6.75
C ARG A 2 15.36 -26.16 6.81
N ILE A 3 15.36 -25.28 5.80
CA ILE A 3 16.36 -24.21 5.64
C ILE A 3 16.15 -23.05 6.64
N PRO A 4 14.95 -22.47 6.82
CA PRO A 4 14.76 -21.42 7.82
C PRO A 4 15.01 -21.94 9.24
N ARG A 5 14.64 -23.21 9.49
CA ARG A 5 14.81 -23.84 10.80
C ARG A 5 16.28 -24.04 11.16
N SER A 6 17.12 -24.47 10.21
CA SER A 6 18.55 -24.65 10.47
C SER A 6 19.27 -23.32 10.76
N ILE A 7 18.88 -22.24 10.08
CA ILE A 7 19.45 -20.90 10.30
C ILE A 7 19.03 -20.35 11.67
N VAL A 8 17.73 -20.39 11.99
CA VAL A 8 17.20 -19.82 13.25
C VAL A 8 17.73 -20.56 14.48
N GLN A 9 17.97 -21.87 14.37
CA GLN A 9 18.49 -22.72 15.44
C GLN A 9 20.03 -22.72 15.55
N ALA A 10 20.74 -22.06 14.63
CA ALA A 10 22.21 -21.98 14.67
C ALA A 10 22.72 -21.15 15.86
N ARG A 11 24.00 -21.33 16.21
CA ARG A 11 24.69 -20.51 17.24
C ARG A 11 24.55 -19.02 16.89
N ARG A 12 24.43 -18.15 17.91
CA ARG A 12 24.11 -16.72 17.75
C ARG A 12 24.98 -16.00 16.70
N THR A 13 26.28 -16.27 16.68
CA THR A 13 27.22 -15.70 15.71
C THR A 13 26.94 -16.15 14.29
N VAL A 14 26.77 -17.45 14.08
CA VAL A 14 26.46 -18.07 12.77
C VAL A 14 25.12 -17.58 12.25
N ARG A 15 24.07 -17.57 13.09
CA ARG A 15 22.75 -17.06 12.73
C ARG A 15 22.83 -15.59 12.30
N ASN A 16 23.49 -14.74 13.09
CA ASN A 16 23.60 -13.32 12.78
C ASN A 16 24.43 -13.09 11.51
N ALA A 17 25.50 -13.87 11.28
CA ALA A 17 26.29 -13.81 10.05
C ALA A 17 25.44 -14.16 8.82
N PHE A 18 24.61 -15.21 8.89
CA PHE A 18 23.67 -15.53 7.81
C PHE A 18 22.64 -14.43 7.57
N ILE A 19 22.05 -13.86 8.63
CA ILE A 19 21.07 -12.78 8.50
C ILE A 19 21.70 -11.56 7.81
N ILE A 20 22.88 -11.12 8.27
CA ILE A 20 23.61 -9.99 7.68
C ILE A 20 24.02 -10.33 6.24
N GLY A 21 24.53 -11.54 6.00
CA GLY A 21 24.93 -12.01 4.68
C GLY A 21 23.77 -11.96 3.68
N PHE A 22 22.59 -12.49 4.05
CA PHE A 22 21.40 -12.41 3.20
C PHE A 22 20.90 -10.98 3.02
N PHE A 23 20.98 -10.13 4.05
CA PHE A 23 20.59 -8.74 3.95
C PHE A 23 21.48 -7.96 2.96
N VAL A 24 22.80 -8.09 3.09
CA VAL A 24 23.77 -7.44 2.19
C VAL A 24 23.66 -7.99 0.78
N LEU A 25 23.61 -9.32 0.63
CA LEU A 25 23.49 -9.95 -0.69
C LEU A 25 22.18 -9.54 -1.37
N GLY A 26 21.05 -9.59 -0.66
CA GLY A 26 19.76 -9.15 -1.18
C GLY A 26 19.77 -7.67 -1.57
N GLY A 27 20.37 -6.81 -0.73
CA GLY A 27 20.52 -5.39 -1.02
C GLY A 27 21.37 -5.12 -2.27
N LEU A 28 22.50 -5.81 -2.43
CA LEU A 28 23.35 -5.71 -3.62
C LEU A 28 22.65 -6.21 -4.88
N LEU A 29 21.91 -7.31 -4.78
CA LEU A 29 21.12 -7.83 -5.90
C LEU A 29 20.05 -6.82 -6.33
N ILE A 30 19.31 -6.22 -5.39
CA ILE A 30 18.32 -5.19 -5.69
C ILE A 30 18.98 -3.98 -6.34
N TYR A 31 20.08 -3.48 -5.75
CA TYR A 31 20.81 -2.31 -6.25
C TYR A 31 21.29 -2.52 -7.69
N SER A 32 21.95 -3.64 -7.97
CA SER A 32 22.47 -3.95 -9.31
C SER A 32 21.38 -4.31 -10.32
N SER A 33 20.19 -4.73 -9.86
CA SER A 33 19.09 -5.13 -10.76
C SER A 33 18.09 -4.00 -11.04
N ALA A 34 18.08 -2.93 -10.23
CA ALA A 34 17.07 -1.87 -10.34
C ALA A 34 17.14 -1.11 -11.69
N GLU A 35 18.33 -0.70 -12.10
CA GLU A 35 18.56 0.00 -13.38
C GLU A 35 18.24 -0.87 -14.61
N PRO A 36 18.77 -2.11 -14.75
CA PRO A 36 18.43 -2.95 -15.90
C PRO A 36 16.95 -3.35 -15.92
N PHE A 37 16.32 -3.48 -14.76
CA PHE A 37 14.87 -3.71 -14.67
C PHE A 37 14.09 -2.53 -15.27
N LEU A 38 14.43 -1.29 -14.91
CA LEU A 38 13.80 -0.09 -15.44
C LEU A 38 14.01 0.05 -16.95
N ALA A 39 15.25 -0.19 -17.42
CA ALA A 39 15.58 -0.17 -18.85
C ALA A 39 14.77 -1.23 -19.64
N SER A 40 14.55 -2.41 -19.05
CA SER A 40 13.73 -3.46 -19.65
C SER A 40 12.26 -3.05 -19.76
N LEU A 41 11.70 -2.40 -18.74
CA LEU A 41 10.32 -1.86 -18.80
C LEU A 41 10.18 -0.81 -19.90
N LEU A 42 11.15 0.08 -20.04
CA LEU A 42 11.17 1.06 -21.12
C LEU A 42 11.22 0.37 -22.50
N ALA A 43 12.12 -0.58 -22.69
CA ALA A 43 12.24 -1.33 -23.94
C ALA A 43 10.96 -2.10 -24.31
N ILE A 44 10.27 -2.69 -23.34
CA ILE A 44 8.99 -3.36 -23.60
C ILE A 44 7.91 -2.33 -23.92
N SER A 45 7.86 -1.20 -23.21
CA SER A 45 6.86 -0.15 -23.44
C SER A 45 6.95 0.43 -24.86
N THR A 46 8.17 0.60 -25.38
CA THR A 46 8.39 1.12 -26.75
C THR A 46 8.01 0.09 -27.81
N ILE A 47 8.27 -1.21 -27.59
CA ILE A 47 7.86 -2.28 -28.52
C ILE A 47 6.34 -2.42 -28.58
N VAL A 48 5.65 -2.35 -27.44
CA VAL A 48 4.19 -2.53 -27.36
C VAL A 48 3.44 -1.24 -27.71
N GLY A 49 4.12 -0.09 -27.76
CA GLY A 49 3.51 1.20 -28.09
C GLY A 49 2.63 1.78 -26.98
N VAL A 50 2.83 1.35 -25.74
CA VAL A 50 2.09 1.85 -24.56
C VAL A 50 2.95 2.88 -23.84
N PRO A 51 2.38 4.00 -23.34
CA PRO A 51 3.16 5.04 -22.68
C PRO A 51 3.99 4.48 -21.51
N TYR A 52 5.26 4.83 -21.45
CA TYR A 52 6.19 4.39 -20.40
C TYR A 52 5.67 4.68 -18.99
N PHE A 53 4.96 5.79 -18.82
CA PHE A 53 4.28 6.13 -17.57
C PHE A 53 3.35 5.02 -17.06
N VAL A 54 2.58 4.37 -17.95
CA VAL A 54 1.68 3.25 -17.59
C VAL A 54 2.50 2.06 -17.07
N PHE A 55 3.67 1.78 -17.66
CA PHE A 55 4.56 0.72 -17.20
C PHE A 55 5.13 1.02 -15.82
N VAL A 56 5.61 2.24 -15.60
CA VAL A 56 6.16 2.66 -14.29
C VAL A 56 5.07 2.66 -13.21
N GLN A 57 3.87 3.12 -13.53
CA GLN A 57 2.78 3.24 -12.56
C GLN A 57 2.13 1.90 -12.22
N TRP A 58 1.99 1.00 -13.20
CA TRP A 58 1.19 -0.22 -13.02
C TRP A 58 2.01 -1.50 -13.11
N VAL A 59 2.86 -1.63 -14.13
CA VAL A 59 3.59 -2.87 -14.37
C VAL A 59 4.73 -3.04 -13.35
N ALA A 60 5.49 -1.98 -13.08
CA ALA A 60 6.60 -2.05 -12.14
C ALA A 60 6.15 -2.45 -10.72
N PRO A 61 5.14 -1.80 -10.10
CA PRO A 61 4.66 -2.18 -8.77
C PRO A 61 3.92 -3.53 -8.78
N PHE A 62 3.28 -3.88 -9.89
CA PHE A 62 2.66 -5.20 -10.00
C PHE A 62 3.70 -6.31 -9.92
N ILE A 63 4.79 -6.21 -10.68
CA ILE A 63 5.86 -7.22 -10.71
C ILE A 63 6.64 -7.23 -9.40
N SER A 64 7.05 -6.06 -8.89
CA SER A 64 7.89 -5.98 -7.69
C SER A 64 7.18 -6.47 -6.42
N GLU A 65 5.87 -6.28 -6.32
CA GLU A 65 5.06 -6.70 -5.18
C GLU A 65 4.33 -8.03 -5.43
N PHE A 66 4.52 -8.67 -6.58
CA PHE A 66 3.82 -9.89 -6.95
C PHE A 66 3.98 -11.01 -5.91
N PRO A 67 5.21 -11.33 -5.43
CA PRO A 67 5.39 -12.40 -4.45
C PRO A 67 4.61 -12.14 -3.15
N GLU A 68 4.58 -10.88 -2.71
CA GLU A 68 3.85 -10.46 -1.51
C GLU A 68 2.33 -10.63 -1.71
N LYS A 69 1.80 -10.16 -2.84
CA LYS A 69 0.37 -10.29 -3.20
C LYS A 69 -0.07 -11.74 -3.25
N VAL A 70 0.74 -12.63 -3.83
CA VAL A 70 0.44 -14.07 -3.90
C VAL A 70 0.28 -14.68 -2.52
N SER A 71 1.19 -14.36 -1.58
CA SER A 71 1.09 -14.85 -0.20
C SER A 71 -0.13 -14.31 0.55
N ALA A 72 -0.45 -13.03 0.36
CA ALA A 72 -1.66 -12.41 0.93
C ALA A 72 -2.94 -13.08 0.42
N PHE A 73 -3.04 -13.35 -0.90
CA PHE A 73 -4.17 -14.07 -1.48
C PHE A 73 -4.26 -15.50 -0.96
N TYR A 74 -3.13 -16.20 -0.81
CA TYR A 74 -3.10 -17.53 -0.24
C TYR A 74 -3.69 -17.57 1.19
N TRP A 75 -3.36 -16.58 2.02
CA TRP A 75 -3.94 -16.46 3.36
C TRP A 75 -5.42 -16.06 3.34
N ALA A 76 -5.82 -15.20 2.41
CA ALA A 76 -7.22 -14.76 2.26
C ALA A 76 -8.18 -15.90 1.87
N ARG A 77 -7.69 -17.03 1.33
CA ARG A 77 -8.51 -18.20 0.98
C ARG A 77 -9.16 -18.89 2.19
N THR A 78 -8.75 -18.59 3.42
CA THR A 78 -9.29 -19.22 4.62
C THR A 78 -9.71 -18.18 5.65
N VAL A 79 -10.89 -18.35 6.24
CA VAL A 79 -11.49 -17.39 7.20
C VAL A 79 -10.54 -17.07 8.35
N HIS A 80 -9.84 -18.06 8.88
CA HIS A 80 -8.92 -17.87 10.02
C HIS A 80 -7.63 -17.11 9.68
N ARG A 81 -7.19 -17.13 8.42
CA ARG A 81 -5.95 -16.46 7.97
C ARG A 81 -6.21 -15.16 7.21
N ALA A 82 -7.46 -14.91 6.79
CA ALA A 82 -7.83 -13.66 6.13
C ALA A 82 -7.46 -12.39 6.91
N PRO A 83 -7.61 -12.32 8.26
CA PRO A 83 -7.13 -11.17 9.03
C PRO A 83 -5.60 -10.98 8.96
N MET A 84 -4.83 -12.08 8.87
CA MET A 84 -3.38 -12.01 8.70
C MET A 84 -3.01 -11.46 7.32
N GLY A 85 -3.69 -11.91 6.26
CA GLY A 85 -3.52 -11.38 4.91
C GLY A 85 -3.86 -9.88 4.81
N LEU A 86 -4.97 -9.48 5.43
CA LEU A 86 -5.34 -8.06 5.51
C LEU A 86 -4.30 -7.24 6.27
N MET A 87 -3.83 -7.72 7.42
CA MET A 87 -2.83 -7.02 8.22
C MET A 87 -1.49 -6.90 7.50
N ASN A 88 -1.07 -7.92 6.75
CA ASN A 88 0.13 -7.86 5.92
C ASN A 88 0.00 -6.77 4.85
N MET A 89 -1.11 -6.76 4.11
CA MET A 89 -1.37 -5.77 3.07
C MET A 89 -1.46 -4.34 3.64
N VAL A 90 -2.15 -4.15 4.76
CA VAL A 90 -2.26 -2.86 5.43
C VAL A 90 -0.91 -2.38 5.94
N SER A 91 -0.11 -3.26 6.54
CA SER A 91 1.24 -2.92 7.01
C SER A 91 2.15 -2.49 5.86
N SER A 92 2.08 -3.18 4.73
CA SER A 92 2.83 -2.85 3.52
C SER A 92 2.43 -1.48 2.97
N ASN A 93 1.12 -1.22 2.86
CA ASN A 93 0.60 0.09 2.44
C ASN A 93 1.06 1.22 3.36
N ILE A 94 1.06 1.01 4.69
CA ILE A 94 1.58 2.02 5.64
C ILE A 94 3.04 2.32 5.35
N ASN A 95 3.88 1.31 5.12
CA ASN A 95 5.28 1.51 4.80
C ASN A 95 5.47 2.27 3.47
N GLN A 96 4.67 1.98 2.45
CA GLN A 96 4.71 2.69 1.17
C GLN A 96 4.28 4.16 1.28
N TRP A 97 3.19 4.44 2.01
CA TRP A 97 2.64 5.79 2.16
C TRP A 97 3.33 6.64 3.23
N THR A 98 4.28 6.08 3.97
CA THR A 98 5.07 6.82 4.97
C THR A 98 6.54 6.84 4.58
N LEU A 99 7.25 5.72 4.78
CA LEU A 99 8.69 5.64 4.58
C LEU A 99 9.06 5.83 3.12
N LEU A 100 8.45 5.08 2.20
CA LEU A 100 8.81 5.17 0.77
C LEU A 100 8.48 6.55 0.21
N ALA A 101 7.28 7.07 0.49
CA ALA A 101 6.89 8.43 0.10
C ALA A 101 7.84 9.51 0.63
N ALA A 102 8.31 9.39 1.88
CA ALA A 102 9.27 10.33 2.47
C ALA A 102 10.69 10.19 1.88
N MET A 103 11.09 8.99 1.47
CA MET A 103 12.40 8.75 0.87
C MET A 103 12.55 9.42 -0.51
N LEU A 104 11.46 9.57 -1.28
CA LEU A 104 11.50 10.20 -2.60
C LEU A 104 12.09 11.62 -2.60
N PRO A 105 11.56 12.61 -1.85
CA PRO A 105 12.14 13.95 -1.81
C PRO A 105 13.53 14.00 -1.17
N ILE A 106 13.83 13.08 -0.25
CA ILE A 106 15.17 12.97 0.36
C ILE A 106 16.19 12.56 -0.70
N VAL A 107 15.95 11.47 -1.42
CA VAL A 107 16.85 10.98 -2.48
C VAL A 107 16.94 12.00 -3.62
N TYR A 108 15.84 12.67 -3.97
CA TYR A 108 15.83 13.75 -4.95
C TYR A 108 16.70 14.95 -4.52
N SER A 109 16.61 15.37 -3.26
CA SER A 109 17.45 16.45 -2.74
C SER A 109 18.93 16.06 -2.71
N VAL A 110 19.24 14.83 -2.30
CA VAL A 110 20.61 14.29 -2.28
C VAL A 110 21.20 14.24 -3.69
N SER A 111 20.43 13.77 -4.69
CA SER A 111 20.91 13.71 -6.08
C SER A 111 21.13 15.09 -6.71
N ARG A 112 20.40 16.10 -6.25
CA ARG A 112 20.56 17.51 -6.65
C ARG A 112 21.63 18.25 -5.84
N GLY A 113 22.14 17.66 -4.76
CA GLY A 113 23.10 18.29 -3.84
C GLY A 113 22.53 19.46 -3.01
N THR A 114 21.22 19.70 -3.08
CA THR A 114 20.54 20.83 -2.41
C THR A 114 19.11 20.43 -2.01
N PRO A 115 18.59 20.91 -0.86
CA PRO A 115 17.19 20.68 -0.48
C PRO A 115 16.24 21.14 -1.59
N SER A 116 15.51 20.19 -2.17
CA SER A 116 14.68 20.40 -3.36
C SER A 116 13.33 19.73 -3.18
N SER A 117 12.26 20.40 -3.62
CA SER A 117 10.93 19.80 -3.72
C SER A 117 10.73 19.12 -5.07
N ILE A 118 10.02 18.00 -5.10
CA ILE A 118 9.59 17.38 -6.36
C ILE A 118 8.42 18.23 -6.89
N PRO A 119 8.55 18.88 -8.06
CA PRO A 119 7.43 19.63 -8.65
C PRO A 119 6.38 18.64 -9.17
N PHE A 120 5.12 18.91 -8.86
CA PHE A 120 4.00 18.15 -9.40
C PHE A 120 3.27 18.96 -10.46
N ASP A 121 2.92 18.31 -11.58
CA ASP A 121 1.94 18.86 -12.50
C ASP A 121 0.50 18.68 -11.97
N GLU A 122 -0.48 19.23 -12.69
CA GLU A 122 -1.89 19.14 -12.29
C GLU A 122 -2.40 17.69 -12.24
N ARG A 123 -1.93 16.83 -13.14
CA ARG A 123 -2.35 15.42 -13.21
C ARG A 123 -1.77 14.63 -12.04
N GLN A 124 -0.49 14.79 -11.74
CA GLN A 124 0.19 14.17 -10.62
C GLN A 124 -0.40 14.62 -9.29
N SER A 125 -0.72 15.91 -9.16
CA SER A 125 -1.38 16.45 -7.97
C SER A 125 -2.77 15.83 -7.79
N LEU A 126 -3.54 15.67 -8.87
CA LEU A 126 -4.84 15.00 -8.84
C LEU A 126 -4.71 13.50 -8.50
N GLU A 127 -3.75 12.79 -9.08
CA GLU A 127 -3.48 11.38 -8.78
C GLU A 127 -3.05 11.17 -7.32
N LEU A 128 -2.25 12.09 -6.77
CA LEU A 128 -1.89 12.10 -5.36
C LEU A 128 -3.13 12.31 -4.47
N LEU A 129 -3.96 13.32 -4.78
CA LEU A 129 -5.20 13.59 -4.05
C LEU A 129 -6.15 12.39 -4.09
N MET A 130 -6.31 11.78 -5.26
CA MET A 130 -7.12 10.57 -5.44
C MET A 130 -6.65 9.44 -4.54
N THR A 131 -5.34 9.21 -4.50
CA THR A 131 -4.78 8.11 -3.71
C THR A 131 -4.84 8.38 -2.20
N LEU A 132 -4.71 9.64 -1.78
CA LEU A 132 -4.98 10.05 -0.40
C LEU A 132 -6.44 9.84 -0.02
N ALA A 133 -7.39 10.18 -0.90
CA ALA A 133 -8.81 9.96 -0.67
C ALA A 133 -9.15 8.46 -0.57
N GLN A 134 -8.56 7.63 -1.44
CA GLN A 134 -8.71 6.17 -1.41
C GLN A 134 -8.10 5.56 -0.14
N SER A 135 -6.93 6.04 0.30
CA SER A 135 -6.30 5.67 1.56
C SER A 135 -7.17 6.04 2.77
N LEU A 136 -7.82 7.20 2.74
CA LEU A 136 -8.70 7.65 3.81
C LEU A 136 -9.96 6.77 3.93
N ILE A 137 -10.53 6.33 2.81
CA ILE A 137 -11.59 5.31 2.82
C ILE A 137 -11.09 4.01 3.45
N GLY A 138 -9.90 3.54 3.06
CA GLY A 138 -9.27 2.36 3.67
C GLY A 138 -9.13 2.50 5.19
N MET A 139 -8.73 3.67 5.67
CA MET A 139 -8.67 3.99 7.10
C MET A 139 -10.03 3.85 7.78
N PHE A 140 -11.12 4.32 7.16
CA PHE A 140 -12.46 4.15 7.74
C PHE A 140 -12.87 2.68 7.89
N PHE A 141 -12.52 1.80 6.95
CA PHE A 141 -12.77 0.36 7.10
C PHE A 141 -12.00 -0.22 8.29
N LEU A 142 -10.74 0.17 8.45
CA LEU A 142 -9.93 -0.26 9.60
C LEU A 142 -10.46 0.29 10.92
N ILE A 143 -10.94 1.53 10.97
CA ILE A 143 -11.54 2.12 12.16
C ILE A 143 -12.80 1.34 12.58
N ASN A 144 -13.63 0.96 11.62
CA ASN A 144 -14.83 0.16 11.86
C ASN A 144 -14.51 -1.32 12.12
N MET A 145 -13.30 -1.79 11.76
CA MET A 145 -12.89 -3.19 11.81
C MET A 145 -13.81 -4.13 10.99
N GLU A 146 -14.40 -3.57 9.94
CA GLU A 146 -15.34 -4.27 9.06
C GLU A 146 -15.14 -3.78 7.62
N LEU A 147 -15.10 -4.72 6.69
CA LEU A 147 -15.10 -4.47 5.25
C LEU A 147 -16.19 -5.34 4.62
N ALA A 148 -17.30 -4.73 4.24
CA ALA A 148 -18.39 -5.45 3.58
C ALA A 148 -18.02 -5.79 2.12
N TRP A 149 -18.60 -6.87 1.59
CA TRP A 149 -18.32 -7.31 0.22
C TRP A 149 -18.59 -6.22 -0.82
N TRP A 150 -19.66 -5.45 -0.66
CA TRP A 150 -20.00 -4.36 -1.58
C TRP A 150 -19.01 -3.19 -1.48
N GLU A 151 -18.44 -2.93 -0.30
CA GLU A 151 -17.40 -1.90 -0.13
C GLU A 151 -16.15 -2.30 -0.89
N ALA A 152 -15.77 -3.58 -0.80
CA ALA A 152 -14.68 -4.15 -1.59
C ALA A 152 -14.98 -4.09 -3.10
N THR A 153 -16.20 -4.42 -3.53
CA THR A 153 -16.61 -4.33 -4.94
C THR A 153 -16.56 -2.90 -5.45
N VAL A 154 -17.10 -1.92 -4.72
CA VAL A 154 -17.07 -0.51 -5.14
C VAL A 154 -15.64 0.03 -5.19
N LEU A 155 -14.81 -0.28 -4.19
CA LEU A 155 -13.37 0.06 -4.23
C LEU A 155 -12.70 -0.48 -5.49
N PHE A 156 -12.90 -1.77 -5.78
CA PHE A 156 -12.32 -2.43 -6.93
C PHE A 156 -12.83 -1.84 -8.24
N SER A 157 -14.14 -1.59 -8.36
CA SER A 157 -14.74 -1.00 -9.56
C SER A 157 -14.22 0.42 -9.82
N LEU A 158 -14.17 1.28 -8.81
CA LEU A 158 -13.64 2.64 -8.95
C LEU A 158 -12.18 2.63 -9.42
N TRP A 159 -11.36 1.78 -8.79
CA TRP A 159 -9.97 1.58 -9.19
C TRP A 159 -9.86 1.02 -10.61
N PHE A 160 -10.63 -0.02 -10.93
CA PHE A 160 -10.55 -0.71 -12.23
C PHE A 160 -11.00 0.19 -13.38
N THR A 161 -12.07 0.97 -13.19
CA THR A 161 -12.50 1.96 -14.17
C THR A 161 -11.41 2.99 -14.40
N GLN A 162 -10.82 3.56 -13.34
CA GLN A 162 -9.69 4.49 -13.49
C GLN A 162 -8.52 3.84 -14.23
N PHE A 163 -8.15 2.62 -13.88
CA PHE A 163 -7.07 1.85 -14.51
C PHE A 163 -7.28 1.65 -16.01
N VAL A 164 -8.49 1.27 -16.45
CA VAL A 164 -8.79 1.01 -17.87
C VAL A 164 -8.77 2.29 -18.71
N PHE A 165 -9.24 3.41 -18.16
CA PHE A 165 -9.34 4.67 -18.91
C PHE A 165 -8.07 5.54 -18.84
N SER A 166 -7.21 5.36 -17.84
CA SER A 166 -5.98 6.15 -17.64
C SER A 166 -4.94 6.08 -18.78
N PRO A 167 -4.75 4.94 -19.48
CA PRO A 167 -3.82 4.83 -20.62
C PRO A 167 -4.36 5.45 -21.91
N LEU A 168 -5.66 5.75 -21.99
CA LEU A 168 -6.28 6.23 -23.22
C LEU A 168 -5.94 7.70 -23.47
N PRO A 169 -5.78 8.11 -24.75
CA PRO A 169 -5.50 9.50 -25.07
C PRO A 169 -6.69 10.40 -24.72
N ALA A 170 -6.40 11.54 -24.08
CA ALA A 170 -7.38 12.61 -23.91
C ALA A 170 -7.72 13.23 -25.27
N GLY A 171 -8.99 13.55 -25.52
CA GLY A 171 -9.41 14.09 -26.80
C GLY A 171 -10.93 14.14 -27.02
N PRO A 172 -11.37 14.58 -28.20
CA PRO A 172 -12.79 14.63 -28.56
C PRO A 172 -13.39 13.22 -28.72
N GLY A 173 -14.71 13.11 -28.54
CA GLY A 173 -15.44 11.84 -28.56
C GLY A 173 -15.65 11.24 -27.16
N LEU A 174 -16.48 10.19 -27.08
CA LEU A 174 -16.91 9.63 -25.80
C LEU A 174 -15.75 9.10 -24.94
N LEU A 175 -14.85 8.31 -25.53
CA LEU A 175 -13.74 7.70 -24.79
C LEU A 175 -12.71 8.74 -24.34
N GLY A 176 -12.36 9.69 -25.20
CA GLY A 176 -11.44 10.78 -24.85
C GLY A 176 -12.01 11.70 -23.77
N PHE A 177 -13.32 11.96 -23.80
CA PHE A 177 -14.01 12.70 -22.74
C PHE A 177 -13.94 11.96 -21.40
N ILE A 178 -14.21 10.66 -21.37
CA ILE A 178 -14.10 9.85 -20.14
C ILE A 178 -12.65 9.83 -19.64
N ALA A 179 -11.67 9.55 -20.50
CA ALA A 179 -10.25 9.50 -20.14
C ALA A 179 -9.77 10.83 -19.51
N THR A 180 -10.28 11.95 -19.99
CA THR A 180 -9.96 13.28 -19.46
C THR A 180 -10.49 13.49 -18.04
N HIS A 181 -11.70 12.99 -17.73
CA HIS A 181 -12.39 13.32 -16.47
C HIS A 181 -12.38 12.19 -15.44
N ILE A 182 -11.97 10.98 -15.81
CA ILE A 182 -12.10 9.79 -14.95
C ILE A 182 -11.38 9.96 -13.61
N HIS A 183 -10.16 10.51 -13.62
CA HIS A 183 -9.38 10.75 -12.40
C HIS A 183 -10.11 11.70 -11.45
N TRP A 184 -10.73 12.75 -12.00
CA TRP A 184 -11.51 13.71 -11.22
C TRP A 184 -12.77 13.07 -10.63
N TRP A 185 -13.56 12.36 -11.45
CA TRP A 185 -14.78 11.71 -10.99
C TRP A 185 -14.52 10.67 -9.90
N VAL A 186 -13.48 9.86 -10.06
CA VAL A 186 -13.10 8.85 -9.07
C VAL A 186 -12.59 9.51 -7.79
N THR A 187 -11.81 10.59 -7.89
CA THR A 187 -11.40 11.40 -6.72
C THR A 187 -12.60 11.93 -5.94
N VAL A 188 -13.55 12.56 -6.65
CA VAL A 188 -14.78 13.07 -6.02
C VAL A 188 -15.58 11.93 -5.40
N ALA A 189 -15.70 10.78 -6.06
CA ALA A 189 -16.39 9.62 -5.51
C ALA A 189 -15.77 9.15 -4.19
N TYR A 190 -14.44 9.05 -4.11
CA TYR A 190 -13.75 8.72 -2.87
C TYR A 190 -13.95 9.78 -1.78
N LEU A 191 -13.85 11.07 -2.12
CA LEU A 191 -14.05 12.16 -1.16
C LEU A 191 -15.49 12.22 -0.62
N VAL A 192 -16.49 12.06 -1.48
CA VAL A 192 -17.89 11.98 -1.08
C VAL A 192 -18.11 10.77 -0.17
N TRP A 193 -17.55 9.61 -0.52
CA TRP A 193 -17.65 8.43 0.33
C TRP A 193 -16.96 8.66 1.69
N CYS A 194 -15.80 9.33 1.73
CA CYS A 194 -15.11 9.71 2.96
C CYS A 194 -15.97 10.60 3.84
N ALA A 195 -16.58 11.64 3.25
CA ALA A 195 -17.48 12.54 3.95
C ALA A 195 -18.68 11.78 4.52
N LEU A 196 -19.32 10.91 3.73
CA LEU A 196 -20.45 10.08 4.18
C LEU A 196 -20.05 9.11 5.29
N ALA A 197 -18.87 8.49 5.21
CA ALA A 197 -18.35 7.61 6.25
C ALA A 197 -18.10 8.38 7.55
N GLY A 198 -17.48 9.56 7.45
CA GLY A 198 -17.26 10.48 8.58
C GLY A 198 -18.56 10.93 9.23
N VAL A 199 -19.54 11.40 8.44
CA VAL A 199 -20.87 11.81 8.94
C VAL A 199 -21.58 10.65 9.62
N ARG A 200 -21.56 9.43 9.05
CA ARG A 200 -22.16 8.25 9.67
C ARG A 200 -21.48 7.88 10.99
N MET A 201 -20.16 8.06 11.09
CA MET A 201 -19.42 7.80 12.34
C MET A 201 -19.75 8.85 13.40
N LEU A 202 -19.81 10.13 13.04
CA LEU A 202 -20.21 11.22 13.94
C LEU A 202 -21.67 11.11 14.41
N ALA A 203 -22.56 10.66 13.53
CA ALA A 203 -23.96 10.40 13.86
C ALA A 203 -24.17 9.10 14.69
N GLY A 204 -23.09 8.42 15.09
CA GLY A 204 -23.16 7.17 15.87
C GLY A 204 -23.67 5.95 15.09
N LYS A 205 -23.92 6.08 13.78
CA LYS A 205 -24.37 4.98 12.89
C LYS A 205 -23.26 4.01 12.54
N ARG A 206 -21.99 4.41 12.73
CA ARG A 206 -20.82 3.53 12.65
C ARG A 206 -19.98 3.67 13.91
N GLN A 207 -19.66 2.55 14.54
CA GLN A 207 -18.89 2.55 15.78
C GLN A 207 -17.41 2.36 15.48
N PRO A 208 -16.51 3.21 16.00
CA PRO A 208 -15.08 3.08 15.76
C PRO A 208 -14.48 2.00 16.67
N HIS A 209 -14.73 0.74 16.32
CA HIS A 209 -14.31 -0.44 17.07
C HIS A 209 -12.80 -0.50 17.29
N ALA A 210 -12.01 -0.01 16.34
CA ALA A 210 -10.55 -0.01 16.39
C ALA A 210 -10.00 0.61 17.69
N PHE A 211 -10.48 1.78 18.08
CA PHE A 211 -9.97 2.46 19.29
C PHE A 211 -10.32 1.70 20.56
N ARG A 212 -11.53 1.15 20.65
CA ARG A 212 -11.96 0.34 21.82
C ARG A 212 -11.16 -0.95 21.91
N LEU A 213 -10.96 -1.63 20.78
CA LEU A 213 -10.16 -2.85 20.70
C LEU A 213 -8.69 -2.58 21.01
N PHE A 214 -8.13 -1.48 20.51
CA PHE A 214 -6.78 -1.05 20.83
C PHE A 214 -6.59 -0.84 22.33
N VAL A 215 -7.48 -0.08 22.98
CA VAL A 215 -7.42 0.16 24.42
C VAL A 215 -7.54 -1.15 25.20
N ARG A 216 -8.42 -2.07 24.77
CA ARG A 216 -8.56 -3.40 25.38
C ARG A 216 -7.25 -4.19 25.26
N MET A 217 -6.67 -4.28 24.07
CA MET A 217 -5.44 -5.03 23.82
C MET A 217 -4.24 -4.43 24.56
N TRP A 218 -4.14 -3.11 24.61
CA TRP A 218 -3.11 -2.40 25.36
C TRP A 218 -3.17 -2.71 26.85
N ARG A 219 -4.37 -2.72 27.44
CA ARG A 219 -4.57 -3.07 28.85
C ARG A 219 -4.24 -4.53 29.14
N THR A 220 -4.53 -5.45 28.21
CA THR A 220 -4.27 -6.88 28.41
C THR A 220 -2.78 -7.23 28.30
N HIS A 221 -2.07 -6.64 27.32
CA HIS A 221 -0.71 -7.10 26.97
C HIS A 221 0.40 -6.15 27.40
N VAL A 222 0.15 -4.84 27.46
CA VAL A 222 1.19 -3.84 27.76
C VAL A 222 1.12 -3.42 29.22
N ARG A 223 -0.10 -3.19 29.74
CA ARG A 223 -0.30 -2.88 31.16
C ARG A 223 -0.30 -4.20 31.93
N LYS A 224 0.79 -4.53 32.66
CA LYS A 224 0.79 -5.68 33.58
C LYS A 224 -0.48 -5.62 34.46
N PRO A 225 -1.18 -6.74 34.72
CA PRO A 225 -2.13 -6.78 35.82
C PRO A 225 -1.34 -6.36 37.06
N ARG A 226 -1.82 -5.33 37.78
CA ARG A 226 -1.30 -5.08 39.14
C ARG A 226 -1.46 -6.40 39.86
N ALA A 227 -0.34 -7.03 40.23
CA ALA A 227 -0.37 -8.15 41.13
C ALA A 227 -1.15 -7.66 42.36
N ALA A 228 -2.34 -8.20 42.58
CA ALA A 228 -3.01 -8.04 43.84
C ALA A 228 -2.01 -8.53 44.88
N SER A 229 -1.55 -7.62 45.73
CA SER A 229 -0.77 -7.94 46.91
C SER A 229 -1.59 -8.96 47.69
N VAL A 230 -1.21 -10.22 47.60
CA VAL A 230 -1.70 -11.27 48.49
C VAL A 230 -1.12 -10.91 49.85
N VAL A 231 -1.91 -10.18 50.62
CA VAL A 231 -1.71 -10.04 52.06
C VAL A 231 -2.26 -11.33 52.67
N ARG A 232 -1.36 -12.24 53.05
CA ARG A 232 -1.55 -13.19 54.14
C ARG A 232 -0.19 -13.45 54.78
#